data_AF-A0A7V9SXH1-F1
#
_entry.id   AF-A0A7V9SXH1-F1
#
_cell.length_a   1.000
_cell.length_b   1.000
_cell.length_c   1.000
_cell.angle_alpha   90.00
_cell.angle_beta   90.00
_cell.angle_gamma   90.00
#
_symmetry.space_group_name_H-M   'P 1'
#
loop_
_entity.id
_entity.type
_entity.pdbx_description
1 polymer ?
#
loop_
_entity_poly.entity_id
_entity_poly.type
_entity_poly.pdbx_seq_one_letter_code
_entity_poly.pdbx_strand_id
1 'polypeptide(L)'
;MKDANKNDEPPISNAQTRLEKPTLLFVYNADGGLFNLAFDVAHKIFSPKTYNCNLCAVTHGAFGMKDEWRQYLKTLETPVEFLHADEFKARYQIKNIQKLPAIFKLENGELKLAINSDAVNACRSVNDLKRIINAQINDNPTM
;
A
#
# COMPACT_ATOMS: atom_id res chain seq x y z
N MET A 1 37.64 -59.18 7.24
CA MET A 1 37.20 -59.14 5.82
C MET A 1 36.31 -57.90 5.70
N LYS A 2 36.87 -56.81 5.16
CA LYS A 2 36.53 -56.21 3.84
C LYS A 2 35.21 -55.43 3.88
N ASP A 3 35.05 -54.18 3.46
CA ASP A 3 35.89 -53.13 2.88
C ASP A 3 35.12 -51.79 3.06
N ALA A 4 35.79 -50.66 2.81
CA ALA A 4 35.34 -49.29 3.04
C ALA A 4 34.51 -48.64 1.90
N ASN A 5 33.72 -47.62 2.29
CA ASN A 5 33.53 -46.28 1.66
C ASN A 5 32.91 -46.12 0.24
N LYS A 6 31.86 -45.27 0.11
CA LYS A 6 31.84 -43.99 -0.67
C LYS A 6 30.41 -43.46 -0.97
N ASN A 7 30.21 -42.17 -0.64
CA ASN A 7 29.25 -41.19 -1.19
C ASN A 7 27.76 -41.44 -0.85
N ASP A 8 26.91 -40.48 -0.45
CA ASP A 8 26.73 -39.09 -0.89
C ASP A 8 26.04 -38.21 0.19
N GLU A 9 26.38 -36.92 0.23
CA GLU A 9 25.59 -35.85 0.87
C GLU A 9 24.47 -35.35 -0.12
N PRO A 10 23.52 -34.48 0.30
CA PRO A 10 22.07 -34.70 0.24
C PRO A 10 21.37 -34.08 -1.00
N PRO A 11 20.04 -34.27 -1.18
CA PRO A 11 19.22 -33.32 -1.93
C PRO A 11 18.43 -32.36 -1.02
N ILE A 12 18.69 -31.07 -1.28
CA ILE A 12 17.88 -29.88 -0.94
C ILE A 12 16.53 -29.93 -1.70
N SER A 13 15.50 -29.21 -1.21
CA SER A 13 14.21 -28.84 -1.83
C SER A 13 13.03 -29.67 -1.33
N ASN A 14 12.01 -29.09 -0.68
CA ASN A 14 10.96 -28.32 -1.36
C ASN A 14 10.51 -27.10 -0.55
N ALA A 15 11.19 -25.96 -0.71
CA ALA A 15 10.54 -24.68 -0.51
C ALA A 15 9.64 -24.46 -1.73
N GLN A 16 8.38 -24.87 -1.63
CA GLN A 16 7.36 -24.34 -2.51
C GLN A 16 7.29 -22.84 -2.21
N THR A 17 7.94 -22.03 -3.04
CA THR A 17 7.72 -20.59 -3.08
C THR A 17 6.25 -20.38 -3.38
N ARG A 18 5.43 -20.21 -2.34
CA ARG A 18 4.17 -19.49 -2.49
C ARG A 18 4.57 -18.15 -3.10
N LEU A 19 4.19 -17.91 -4.34
CA LEU A 19 4.15 -16.57 -4.89
C LEU A 19 3.13 -15.81 -4.03
N GLU A 20 3.61 -15.22 -2.93
CA GLU A 20 2.76 -14.37 -2.10
C GLU A 20 2.36 -13.17 -2.95
N LYS A 21 1.05 -12.97 -3.10
CA LYS A 21 0.54 -11.87 -3.93
C LYS A 21 1.08 -10.53 -3.37
N PRO A 22 1.56 -9.63 -4.23
CA PRO A 22 2.19 -8.39 -3.79
C PRO A 22 1.20 -7.47 -3.09
N THR A 23 1.42 -7.16 -1.82
CA THR A 23 0.51 -6.32 -1.03
C THR A 23 0.57 -4.88 -1.49
N LEU A 24 -0.58 -4.25 -1.74
CA LEU A 24 -0.66 -2.82 -2.03
C LEU A 24 -0.75 -2.02 -0.74
N LEU A 25 0.25 -1.18 -0.52
CA LEU A 25 0.37 -0.35 0.66
C LEU A 25 0.06 1.11 0.32
N PHE A 26 -1.06 1.60 0.83
CA PHE A 26 -1.51 2.97 0.67
C PHE A 26 -0.99 3.81 1.82
N VAL A 27 -0.09 4.74 1.52
CA VAL A 27 0.53 5.61 2.53
C VAL A 27 -0.06 7.02 2.44
N TYR A 28 -0.76 7.42 3.49
CA TYR A 28 -1.36 8.74 3.59
C TYR A 28 -0.32 9.80 3.98
N ASN A 29 -0.54 11.03 3.51
CA ASN A 29 0.24 12.21 3.94
C ASN A 29 -0.37 12.83 5.20
N ALA A 30 -0.43 12.04 6.26
CA ALA A 30 -0.93 12.46 7.57
C ALA A 30 -0.18 11.67 8.65
N ASP A 31 -0.06 12.25 9.84
CA ASP A 31 0.38 11.52 11.03
C ASP A 31 -0.84 10.84 11.66
N GLY A 32 -0.73 9.58 12.08
CA GLY A 32 -1.87 8.79 12.56
C GLY A 32 -2.57 9.40 13.78
N GLY A 33 -1.84 10.14 14.61
CA GLY A 33 -2.41 10.91 15.71
C GLY A 33 -3.31 12.08 15.27
N LEU A 34 -3.04 12.68 14.11
CA LEU A 34 -3.79 13.83 13.60
C LEU A 34 -5.08 13.41 12.90
N PHE A 35 -5.12 12.23 12.27
CA PHE A 35 -6.32 11.70 11.62
C PHE A 35 -7.41 11.39 12.66
N ASN A 36 -7.06 10.74 13.77
CA ASN A 36 -7.99 10.49 14.87
C ASN A 36 -8.56 11.79 15.44
N LEU A 37 -7.71 12.80 15.65
CA LEU A 37 -8.14 14.11 16.13
C LEU A 37 -9.04 14.84 15.11
N ALA A 38 -8.78 14.68 13.82
CA ALA A 38 -9.52 15.38 12.78
C ALA A 38 -10.88 14.73 12.46
N PHE A 39 -11.08 13.44 12.77
CA PHE A 39 -12.41 12.84 12.89
C PHE A 39 -13.17 13.37 14.10
N ASP A 40 -12.51 13.50 15.26
CA ASP A 40 -13.14 14.06 16.47
C ASP A 40 -13.53 15.54 16.30
N VAL A 41 -12.79 16.30 15.49
CA VAL A 41 -13.02 17.73 15.21
C VAL A 41 -13.88 17.96 13.96
N ALA A 42 -14.36 16.91 13.29
CA ALA A 42 -15.24 17.02 12.11
C ALA A 42 -16.57 17.74 12.41
N HIS A 43 -16.96 17.86 13.69
CA HIS A 43 -18.15 18.60 14.11
C HIS A 43 -17.91 20.06 14.51
N LYS A 44 -16.68 20.59 14.54
CA LYS A 44 -16.47 21.92 15.13
C LYS A 44 -15.94 23.02 14.21
N ILE A 45 -14.87 22.84 13.46
CA ILE A 45 -14.29 23.99 12.74
C ILE A 45 -13.66 23.52 11.43
N PHE A 46 -14.41 23.76 10.37
CA PHE A 46 -14.05 23.58 8.97
C PHE A 46 -12.75 24.34 8.64
N SER A 47 -11.60 23.66 8.63
CA SER A 47 -10.39 24.15 7.96
C SER A 47 -9.96 23.14 6.90
N PRO A 48 -10.44 23.28 5.65
CA PRO A 48 -9.99 22.43 4.54
C PRO A 48 -8.50 22.63 4.20
N LYS A 49 -7.80 23.59 4.81
CA LYS A 49 -6.37 23.88 4.57
C LYS A 49 -5.40 22.98 5.36
N THR A 50 -5.86 22.27 6.39
CA THR A 50 -5.00 21.38 7.20
C THR A 50 -5.01 19.93 6.73
N TYR A 51 -5.90 19.56 5.79
CA TYR A 51 -5.94 18.24 5.17
C TYR A 51 -5.12 18.21 3.88
N ASN A 52 -3.80 18.14 4.01
CA ASN A 52 -2.85 18.11 2.88
C ASN A 52 -2.72 16.72 2.22
N CYS A 53 -3.76 15.88 2.29
CA CYS A 53 -3.75 14.53 1.73
C CYS A 53 -4.87 14.33 0.69
N ASN A 54 -4.50 14.42 -0.59
CA ASN A 54 -5.45 14.21 -1.69
C ASN A 54 -6.05 12.79 -1.68
N LEU A 55 -5.26 11.77 -1.28
CA LEU A 55 -5.75 10.40 -1.18
C LEU A 55 -6.92 10.30 -0.17
N CYS A 56 -6.81 10.96 1.00
CA CYS A 56 -7.93 11.04 1.95
C CYS A 56 -9.13 11.76 1.34
N ALA A 57 -8.92 12.94 0.75
CA ALA A 57 -9.98 13.77 0.19
C ALA A 57 -10.77 13.07 -0.93
N VAL A 58 -10.09 12.27 -1.75
CA VAL A 58 -10.73 11.52 -2.83
C VAL A 58 -11.48 10.29 -2.30
N THR A 59 -10.93 9.60 -1.29
CA THR A 59 -11.45 8.30 -0.80
C THR A 59 -12.45 8.41 0.36
N HIS A 60 -12.47 9.52 1.09
CA HIS A 60 -13.37 9.76 2.22
C HIS A 60 -14.38 10.88 1.92
N GLY A 61 -15.55 10.82 2.55
CA GLY A 61 -16.59 11.86 2.56
C GLY A 61 -16.99 12.22 3.99
N ALA A 62 -18.09 12.96 4.15
CA ALA A 62 -18.56 13.46 5.45
C ALA A 62 -18.81 12.37 6.51
N PHE A 63 -19.05 11.13 6.08
CA PHE A 63 -19.36 9.99 6.94
C PHE A 63 -18.27 8.90 6.92
N GLY A 64 -17.07 9.21 6.42
CA GLY A 64 -15.96 8.26 6.34
C GLY A 64 -15.71 7.73 4.92
N MET A 65 -15.17 6.52 4.80
CA MET A 65 -14.70 5.97 3.52
C MET A 65 -15.86 5.75 2.55
N LYS A 66 -15.75 6.31 1.34
CA LYS A 66 -16.77 6.20 0.29
C LYS A 66 -17.03 4.74 -0.07
N ASP A 67 -18.30 4.36 -0.20
CA ASP A 67 -18.67 2.97 -0.53
C ASP A 67 -18.11 2.52 -1.87
N GLU A 68 -18.06 3.41 -2.85
CA GLU A 68 -17.46 3.15 -4.16
C GLU A 68 -15.98 2.73 -4.05
N TRP A 69 -15.22 3.38 -3.16
CA TRP A 69 -13.83 3.05 -2.90
C TRP A 69 -13.71 1.72 -2.16
N ARG A 70 -14.53 1.52 -1.12
CA ARG A 70 -14.58 0.27 -0.34
C ARG A 70 -14.91 -0.94 -1.22
N GLN A 71 -15.88 -0.81 -2.12
CA GLN A 71 -16.26 -1.87 -3.06
C GLN A 71 -15.11 -2.21 -4.01
N TYR A 72 -14.42 -1.19 -4.52
CA TYR A 72 -13.26 -1.39 -5.38
C TYR A 72 -12.11 -2.12 -4.67
N LEU A 73 -11.78 -1.76 -3.43
CA LEU A 73 -10.75 -2.47 -2.67
C LEU A 73 -11.05 -3.97 -2.54
N LYS A 74 -12.33 -4.36 -2.42
CA LYS A 74 -12.74 -5.77 -2.39
C LYS A 74 -12.60 -6.48 -3.74
N THR A 75 -12.55 -5.75 -4.84
CA THR A 75 -12.31 -6.32 -6.18
C THR A 75 -10.83 -6.58 -6.45
N LEU A 76 -9.93 -6.01 -5.65
CA LEU A 76 -8.50 -6.25 -5.80
C LEU A 76 -8.19 -7.67 -5.31
N GLU A 77 -7.60 -8.48 -6.18
CA GLU A 77 -7.19 -9.85 -5.84
C GLU A 77 -5.93 -9.91 -4.97
N THR A 78 -5.39 -8.75 -4.61
CA THR A 78 -4.17 -8.60 -3.82
C THR A 78 -4.47 -7.97 -2.46
N PRO A 79 -3.74 -8.34 -1.39
CA PRO A 79 -3.93 -7.72 -0.09
C PRO A 79 -3.71 -6.22 -0.16
N VAL A 80 -4.51 -5.48 0.61
CA VAL A 80 -4.40 -4.03 0.72
C VAL A 80 -4.17 -3.65 2.18
N GLU A 81 -3.20 -2.79 2.40
CA GLU A 81 -2.90 -2.20 3.70
C GLU A 81 -2.85 -0.67 3.61
N PHE A 82 -3.23 -0.02 4.69
CA PHE A 82 -3.24 1.44 4.83
C PHE A 82 -2.34 1.84 5.98
N LEU A 83 -1.43 2.80 5.75
CA LEU A 83 -0.58 3.38 6.77
C LEU A 83 -0.56 4.89 6.71
N HIS A 84 -0.38 5.51 7.86
CA HIS A 84 -0.01 6.92 7.98
C HIS A 84 1.50 7.11 7.75
N ALA A 85 1.92 8.36 7.51
CA ALA A 85 3.30 8.67 7.17
C ALA A 85 4.29 8.30 8.29
N ASP A 86 3.89 8.51 9.54
CA ASP A 86 4.62 8.15 10.75
C ASP A 86 4.68 6.63 10.97
N GLU A 87 3.57 5.93 10.80
CA GLU A 87 3.51 4.46 10.87
C GLU A 87 4.40 3.82 9.80
N PHE A 88 4.36 4.36 8.58
CA PHE A 88 5.19 3.90 7.46
C PHE A 88 6.69 4.10 7.73
N LYS A 89 7.09 5.28 8.24
CA LYS A 89 8.47 5.55 8.69
C LYS A 89 8.91 4.56 9.74
N ALA A 90 8.10 4.39 10.79
CA ALA A 90 8.43 3.56 11.93
C ALA A 90 8.58 2.08 11.53
N ARG A 91 7.64 1.58 10.71
CA ARG A 91 7.61 0.18 10.30
C ARG A 91 8.73 -0.21 9.35
N TYR A 92 9.01 0.63 8.35
CA TYR A 92 10.02 0.34 7.32
C TYR A 92 11.36 1.03 7.57
N GLN A 93 11.53 1.70 8.72
CA GLN A 93 12.75 2.40 9.14
C GLN A 93 13.25 3.42 8.09
N ILE A 94 12.32 4.04 7.38
CA ILE A 94 12.61 4.99 6.30
C ILE A 94 12.99 6.33 6.92
N LYS A 95 14.27 6.71 6.78
CA LYS A 95 14.81 7.98 7.32
C LYS A 95 14.30 9.20 6.54
N ASN A 96 14.18 9.07 5.22
CA ASN A 96 13.68 10.12 4.33
C ASN A 96 12.46 9.59 3.58
N ILE A 97 11.26 10.06 3.93
CA ILE A 97 10.08 9.74 3.13
C ILE A 97 10.17 10.50 1.81
N GLN A 98 9.89 9.80 0.71
CA GLN A 98 9.51 10.43 -0.55
C GLN A 98 8.28 11.33 -0.39
N LYS A 99 7.91 12.11 -1.41
CA LYS A 99 6.64 12.86 -1.36
C LYS A 99 5.47 11.90 -1.14
N LEU A 100 4.59 12.23 -0.19
CA LEU A 100 3.32 11.54 0.10
C LEU A 100 2.13 12.42 -0.32
N PRO A 101 0.91 11.87 -0.47
CA PRO A 101 0.53 10.45 -0.34
C PRO A 101 1.09 9.58 -1.47
N ALA A 102 1.31 8.28 -1.25
CA ALA A 102 1.81 7.39 -2.29
C ALA A 102 1.30 5.95 -2.11
N ILE A 103 1.39 5.14 -3.16
CA ILE A 103 1.03 3.72 -3.13
C ILE A 103 2.26 2.90 -3.46
N PHE A 104 2.56 1.93 -2.61
CA PHE A 104 3.68 1.02 -2.75
C PHE A 104 3.18 -0.41 -2.98
N LYS A 105 4.02 -1.25 -3.59
CA LYS A 105 3.86 -2.69 -3.65
C LYS A 105 4.89 -3.31 -2.72
N LEU A 106 4.44 -4.16 -1.81
CA LEU A 106 5.28 -5.00 -0.97
C LEU A 106 5.27 -6.41 -1.56
N GLU A 107 6.41 -6.83 -2.11
CA GLU A 107 6.57 -8.11 -2.79
C GLU A 107 7.84 -8.78 -2.30
N ASN A 108 7.77 -10.02 -1.81
CA ASN A 108 8.92 -10.76 -1.27
C ASN A 108 9.72 -9.98 -0.20
N GLY A 109 9.02 -9.16 0.60
CA GLY A 109 9.63 -8.29 1.63
C GLY A 109 10.29 -7.02 1.07
N GLU A 110 10.27 -6.81 -0.24
CA GLU A 110 10.80 -5.62 -0.89
C GLU A 110 9.67 -4.60 -1.14
N LEU A 111 9.91 -3.36 -0.75
CA LEU A 111 8.97 -2.26 -0.94
C LEU A 111 9.32 -1.47 -2.21
N LYS A 112 8.42 -1.48 -3.20
CA LYS A 112 8.56 -0.77 -4.48
C LYS A 112 7.51 0.32 -4.61
N LEU A 113 7.91 1.50 -5.09
CA LEU A 113 6.96 2.58 -5.37
C LEU A 113 6.13 2.20 -6.60
N ALA A 114 4.80 2.11 -6.45
CA ALA A 114 3.89 1.82 -7.56
C ALA A 114 3.26 3.10 -8.12
N ILE A 115 2.83 4.01 -7.25
CA ILE A 115 2.23 5.28 -7.63
C ILE A 115 2.80 6.37 -6.73
N ASN A 116 3.45 7.36 -7.34
CA ASN A 116 4.04 8.49 -6.64
C ASN A 116 2.99 9.55 -6.23
N SER A 117 3.41 10.48 -5.37
CA SER A 117 2.54 11.54 -4.87
C SER A 117 2.02 12.49 -5.93
N ASP A 118 2.80 12.81 -6.95
CA ASP A 118 2.35 13.70 -8.01
C ASP A 118 1.17 13.07 -8.80
N ALA A 119 1.23 11.76 -9.07
CA ALA A 119 0.15 11.01 -9.72
C ALA A 119 -1.09 10.88 -8.82
N VAL A 120 -0.92 10.60 -7.53
CA VAL A 120 -2.04 10.57 -6.57
C VAL A 120 -2.69 11.95 -6.45
N ASN A 121 -1.89 13.02 -6.39
CA ASN A 121 -2.37 14.40 -6.29
C ASN A 121 -2.97 14.93 -7.59
N ALA A 122 -2.74 14.28 -8.73
CA ALA A 122 -3.43 14.59 -9.99
C ALA A 122 -4.85 14.01 -10.05
N CYS A 123 -5.17 13.00 -9.23
CA CYS A 123 -6.50 12.41 -9.19
C CYS A 123 -7.52 13.38 -8.60
N ARG A 124 -8.72 13.43 -9.18
CA ARG A 124 -9.84 14.27 -8.72
C ARG A 124 -11.02 13.44 -8.25
N SER A 125 -11.04 12.15 -8.58
CA SER A 125 -12.14 11.24 -8.29
C SER A 125 -11.65 9.84 -7.91
N VAL A 126 -12.54 9.06 -7.30
CA VAL A 126 -12.30 7.63 -7.02
C VAL A 126 -12.01 6.88 -8.32
N ASN A 127 -12.68 7.24 -9.42
CA ASN A 127 -12.44 6.66 -10.74
C ASN A 127 -11.03 6.93 -11.28
N ASP A 128 -10.46 8.12 -11.04
CA ASP A 128 -9.07 8.40 -11.43
C ASP A 128 -8.10 7.49 -10.67
N LEU A 129 -8.30 7.32 -9.36
CA LEU A 129 -7.49 6.42 -8.53
C LEU A 129 -7.58 4.97 -9.02
N LYS A 130 -8.81 4.47 -9.25
CA LYS A 130 -9.04 3.13 -9.79
C LYS A 130 -8.27 2.93 -11.10
N ARG A 131 -8.34 3.90 -12.02
CA ARG A 131 -7.67 3.81 -13.32
C ARG A 131 -6.16 3.65 -13.16
N ILE A 132 -5.52 4.49 -12.35
CA ILE A 132 -4.06 4.44 -12.19
C ILE A 132 -3.61 3.20 -11.40
N ILE A 133 -4.42 2.73 -10.44
CA ILE A 133 -4.14 1.50 -9.69
C ILE A 133 -4.28 0.27 -10.59
N ASN A 134 -5.35 0.17 -11.37
CA ASN A 134 -5.53 -0.92 -12.32
C ASN A 134 -4.40 -0.98 -13.36
N ALA A 135 -3.91 0.18 -13.83
CA ALA A 135 -2.74 0.23 -14.71
C ALA A 135 -1.49 -0.38 -14.04
N GLN A 136 -1.33 -0.20 -12.73
CA GLN A 136 -0.21 -0.80 -11.99
C GLN A 136 -0.40 -2.29 -11.70
N ILE A 137 -1.64 -2.75 -11.47
CA ILE A 137 -1.91 -4.15 -11.14
C ILE A 137 -1.93 -5.04 -12.40
N ASN A 138 -2.48 -4.52 -13.51
CA ASN A 138 -2.62 -5.26 -14.77
C ASN A 138 -1.32 -5.32 -15.59
N ASP A 139 -0.27 -4.61 -15.18
CA ASP A 139 1.08 -4.73 -15.75
C ASP A 139 1.79 -6.03 -15.34
N ASN A 140 1.03 -7.06 -14.98
CA ASN A 140 1.52 -8.43 -15.04
C ASN A 140 1.46 -8.81 -16.52
N PRO A 141 2.60 -8.85 -17.25
CA PRO A 141 2.57 -9.23 -18.64
C PRO A 141 1.94 -10.62 -18.69
N THR A 142 0.75 -10.70 -19.28
CA THR A 142 0.25 -11.97 -19.77
C THR A 142 1.29 -12.42 -20.77
N MET A 143 2.07 -13.43 -20.37
CA MET A 143 2.99 -14.13 -21.27
C MET A 143 2.24 -14.60 -22.51
#